data_AF-A0A0S8CNJ8-F1
#
_entry.id   AF-A0A0S8CNJ8-F1
#
_cell.length_a   1.000
_cell.length_b   1.000
_cell.length_c   1.000
_cell.angle_alpha   90.00
_cell.angle_beta   90.00
_cell.angle_gamma   90.00
#
_symmetry.space_group_name_H-M   'P 1'
#
loop_
_entity.id
_entity.type
_entity.pdbx_description
1 polymer ?
#
loop_
_entity_poly.entity_id
_entity_poly.type
_entity_poly.pdbx_seq_one_letter_code
_entity_poly.pdbx_strand_id
1 'polypeptide(L)'
;MKRENIFVAIEPGVCGFCCEVRAWQQNKRSAIIEITNSECELVQRLAENITEVTLQDIFTPQTKNPVFKAAEQAGCHLTCPVPVAVLKAAEVALELALPRKVRISFKQAEKKDTK
;
A
#
# COMPACT_ATOMS: atom_id res chain seq x y z
N MET A 1 -25.15 6.53 2.77
CA MET A 1 -24.17 5.49 2.37
C MET A 1 -23.32 5.15 3.58
N LYS A 2 -23.27 3.89 3.99
CA LYS A 2 -22.32 3.47 5.05
C LYS A 2 -20.91 3.60 4.46
N ARG A 3 -20.04 4.37 5.11
CA ARG A 3 -18.62 4.45 4.76
C ARG A 3 -17.98 3.15 5.24
N GLU A 4 -17.84 2.19 4.35
CA GLU A 4 -17.15 0.94 4.67
C GLU A 4 -15.66 1.22 4.82
N ASN A 5 -15.08 0.67 5.90
CA ASN A 5 -13.65 0.75 6.15
C ASN A 5 -13.01 -0.47 5.53
N ILE A 6 -12.00 -0.23 4.68
CA ILE A 6 -11.19 -1.25 4.05
C ILE A 6 -9.92 -1.40 4.84
N PHE A 7 -9.58 -2.61 5.24
CA PHE A 7 -8.35 -2.93 5.96
C PHE A 7 -7.51 -3.85 5.09
N VAL A 8 -6.24 -3.48 4.89
CA VAL A 8 -5.26 -4.23 4.11
C VAL A 8 -4.09 -4.52 5.04
N ALA A 9 -3.93 -5.78 5.44
CA ALA A 9 -2.74 -6.24 6.13
C ALA A 9 -1.60 -6.49 5.13
N ILE A 10 -0.39 -6.05 5.46
CA ILE A 10 0.79 -6.16 4.61
C ILE A 10 1.86 -6.99 5.30
N GLU A 11 2.29 -8.05 4.61
CA GLU A 11 3.46 -8.86 4.96
C GLU A 11 4.61 -8.45 4.01
N PRO A 12 5.61 -7.67 4.46
CA PRO A 12 6.62 -7.08 3.57
C PRO A 12 7.76 -8.04 3.18
N GLY A 13 7.68 -9.31 3.58
CA GLY A 13 8.73 -10.30 3.37
C GLY A 13 9.83 -10.20 4.42
N VAL A 14 11.09 -10.35 4.00
CA VAL A 14 12.23 -10.61 4.90
C VAL A 14 12.52 -9.50 5.92
N CYS A 15 12.11 -8.24 5.66
CA CYS A 15 12.31 -7.17 6.65
C CYS A 15 11.41 -7.34 7.89
N GLY A 16 10.32 -8.11 7.80
CA GLY A 16 9.46 -8.47 8.94
C GLY A 16 8.57 -7.35 9.49
N PHE A 17 8.70 -6.11 9.02
CA PHE A 17 7.93 -4.97 9.52
C PHE A 17 6.50 -4.91 8.96
N CYS A 18 5.64 -5.84 9.40
CA CYS A 18 4.23 -5.88 9.04
C CYS A 18 3.54 -4.54 9.35
N CYS A 19 2.48 -4.23 8.60
CA CYS A 19 1.64 -3.06 8.89
C CYS A 19 0.22 -3.27 8.37
N GLU A 20 -0.67 -2.37 8.73
CA GLU A 20 -2.04 -2.33 8.23
C GLU A 20 -2.33 -0.98 7.58
N VAL A 21 -2.89 -1.00 6.37
CA VAL A 21 -3.47 0.19 5.74
C VAL A 21 -4.99 0.12 5.92
N ARG A 22 -5.54 1.15 6.52
CA ARG A 22 -6.98 1.40 6.59
C ARG A 22 -7.35 2.49 5.60
N ALA A 23 -8.41 2.29 4.83
CA ALA A 23 -8.94 3.28 3.90
C ALA A 23 -10.46 3.37 3.97
N TRP A 24 -11.01 4.57 3.82
CA TRP A 24 -12.46 4.76 3.69
C TRP A 24 -12.78 6.01 2.89
N GLN A 25 -13.94 6.00 2.24
CA GLN A 25 -14.38 7.12 1.42
C GLN A 25 -14.65 8.37 2.28
N GLN A 26 -13.95 9.47 2.02
CA GLN A 26 -14.27 10.78 2.59
C GLN A 26 -15.45 11.40 1.83
N ASN A 27 -15.34 11.40 0.50
CA ASN A 27 -16.33 11.84 -0.47
C ASN A 27 -16.16 11.07 -1.79
N LYS A 28 -17.00 11.31 -2.81
CA LYS A 28 -16.97 10.59 -4.09
C LYS A 28 -15.63 10.69 -4.87
N ARG A 29 -14.74 11.59 -4.49
CA ARG A 29 -13.47 11.87 -5.18
C ARG A 29 -12.24 11.67 -4.30
N SER A 30 -12.38 11.24 -3.04
CA SER A 30 -11.23 10.96 -2.19
C SER A 30 -11.49 9.97 -1.07
N ALA A 31 -10.42 9.28 -0.68
CA ALA A 31 -10.38 8.32 0.42
C ALA A 31 -9.34 8.77 1.45
N ILE A 32 -9.71 8.69 2.74
CA ILE A 32 -8.75 8.85 3.83
C ILE A 32 -7.93 7.58 3.95
N ILE A 33 -6.64 7.73 4.26
CA ILE A 33 -5.68 6.65 4.47
C ILE A 33 -5.11 6.76 5.87
N GLU A 34 -5.01 5.63 6.57
CA GLU A 34 -4.25 5.48 7.80
C GLU A 34 -3.33 4.27 7.66
N ILE A 35 -2.04 4.42 7.98
CA ILE A 35 -1.09 3.31 8.05
C ILE A 35 -0.74 3.10 9.53
N THR A 36 -0.92 1.88 10.04
CA THR A 36 -0.75 1.55 11.45
C THR A 36 0.06 0.26 11.64
N ASN A 37 0.46 -0.02 12.88
CA ASN A 37 1.10 -1.27 13.31
C ASN A 37 2.46 -1.59 12.66
N SER A 38 3.16 -0.59 12.10
CA SER A 38 4.51 -0.76 11.55
C SER A 38 5.59 -0.33 12.53
N GLU A 39 6.63 -1.14 12.69
CA GLU A 39 7.87 -0.77 13.39
C GLU A 39 8.93 -0.19 12.42
N CYS A 40 8.66 -0.14 11.11
CA CYS A 40 9.59 0.47 10.15
C CYS A 40 9.46 2.01 10.18
N GLU A 41 10.49 2.70 10.64
CA GLU A 41 10.54 4.18 10.70
C GLU A 41 10.25 4.84 9.35
N LEU A 42 10.65 4.22 8.24
CA LEU A 42 10.41 4.75 6.88
C LEU A 42 8.93 4.66 6.52
N VAL A 43 8.25 3.59 6.93
CA VAL A 43 6.80 3.43 6.76
C VAL A 43 6.04 4.35 7.71
N GLN A 44 6.55 4.60 8.91
CA GLN A 44 5.97 5.58 9.84
C GLN A 44 6.04 7.00 9.25
N ARG A 45 7.20 7.40 8.69
CA ARG A 45 7.33 8.67 7.95
C ARG A 45 6.41 8.73 6.73
N LEU A 46 6.24 7.63 6.00
CA LEU A 46 5.26 7.56 4.91
C LEU A 46 3.83 7.80 5.43
N ALA A 47 3.47 7.20 6.57
CA ALA A 47 2.15 7.34 7.19
C ALA A 47 1.82 8.80 7.55
N GLU A 48 2.82 9.55 8.03
CA GLU A 48 2.68 10.98 8.35
C GLU A 48 2.40 11.84 7.12
N ASN A 49 2.86 11.41 5.94
CA ASN A 49 2.78 12.18 4.71
C ASN A 49 1.63 11.76 3.78
N ILE A 50 0.94 10.64 4.06
CA ILE A 50 -0.17 10.15 3.24
C ILE A 50 -1.41 9.93 4.10
N THR A 51 -2.22 10.99 4.22
CA THR A 51 -3.50 10.97 4.94
C THR A 51 -4.71 10.86 4.02
N GLU A 52 -4.54 11.14 2.73
CA GLU A 52 -5.62 11.15 1.74
C GLU A 52 -5.09 10.75 0.36
N VAL A 53 -5.90 10.02 -0.39
CA VAL A 53 -5.67 9.71 -1.81
C VAL A 53 -6.91 10.12 -2.60
N THR A 54 -6.72 10.93 -3.62
CA THR A 54 -7.80 11.39 -4.49
C THR A 54 -8.04 10.44 -5.65
N LEU A 55 -9.22 10.54 -6.26
CA LEU A 55 -9.56 9.82 -7.49
C LEU A 55 -8.57 10.12 -8.62
N GLN A 56 -8.05 11.34 -8.71
CA GLN A 56 -7.06 11.72 -9.71
C GLN A 56 -5.71 11.04 -9.49
N ASP A 57 -5.31 10.84 -8.23
CA ASP A 57 -4.04 10.20 -7.89
C ASP A 57 -3.98 8.75 -8.38
N ILE A 58 -5.11 8.03 -8.35
CA ILE A 58 -5.22 6.66 -8.86
C ILE A 58 -4.82 6.55 -10.34
N PHE A 59 -5.10 7.58 -11.14
CA PHE A 59 -4.77 7.61 -12.57
C PHE A 59 -3.48 8.38 -12.87
N THR A 60 -2.80 8.88 -11.84
CA THR A 60 -1.56 9.65 -12.02
C THR A 60 -0.38 8.68 -12.27
N PRO A 61 0.47 8.94 -13.29
CA PRO A 61 1.64 8.11 -13.57
C PRO A 61 2.55 7.95 -12.35
N GLN A 62 3.16 6.77 -12.20
CA GLN A 62 3.94 6.39 -11.02
C GLN A 62 5.00 7.43 -10.60
N THR A 63 5.75 7.99 -11.55
CA THR A 63 6.78 9.02 -11.29
C THR A 63 6.23 10.36 -10.79
N LYS A 64 4.93 10.59 -10.93
CA LYS A 64 4.24 11.82 -10.50
C LYS A 64 3.28 11.59 -9.34
N ASN A 65 2.95 10.34 -9.04
CA ASN A 65 1.95 9.95 -8.05
C ASN A 65 2.40 10.33 -6.62
N PRO A 66 1.54 10.98 -5.82
CA PRO A 66 1.92 11.49 -4.51
C PRO A 66 2.31 10.39 -3.51
N VAL A 67 1.69 9.20 -3.57
CA VAL A 67 2.03 8.07 -2.69
C VAL A 67 3.46 7.60 -2.94
N PHE A 68 3.85 7.46 -4.21
CA PHE A 68 5.22 7.06 -4.55
C PHE A 68 6.24 8.16 -4.27
N LYS A 69 5.90 9.44 -4.47
CA LYS A 69 6.76 10.56 -4.07
C LYS A 69 6.97 10.64 -2.57
N ALA A 70 5.92 10.46 -1.77
CA ALA A 70 6.04 10.41 -0.31
C ALA A 70 6.89 9.21 0.14
N ALA A 71 6.75 8.06 -0.53
CA ALA A 71 7.58 6.89 -0.25
C ALA A 71 9.07 7.14 -0.56
N GLU A 72 9.36 7.81 -1.68
CA GLU A 72 10.72 8.25 -2.05
C GLU A 72 11.28 9.23 -1.01
N GLN A 73 10.51 10.26 -0.64
CA GLN A 73 10.91 11.26 0.38
C GLN A 73 11.14 10.64 1.76
N ALA A 74 10.32 9.67 2.15
CA ALA A 74 10.48 8.92 3.39
C ALA A 74 11.69 7.98 3.36
N GLY A 75 12.27 7.72 2.18
CA GLY A 75 13.39 6.81 1.98
C GLY A 75 12.99 5.33 1.97
N CYS A 76 11.73 5.01 1.66
CA CYS A 76 11.24 3.63 1.61
C CYS A 76 12.07 2.77 0.65
N HIS A 77 12.28 1.50 1.02
CA HIS A 77 12.86 0.52 0.09
C HIS A 77 12.05 0.47 -1.20
N LEU A 78 12.74 0.48 -2.35
CA LEU A 78 12.12 0.61 -3.68
C LEU A 78 10.99 -0.39 -3.94
N THR A 79 11.15 -1.63 -3.47
CA THR A 79 10.16 -2.70 -3.67
C THR A 79 9.31 -3.00 -2.43
N CYS A 80 9.30 -2.10 -1.44
CA CYS A 80 8.39 -2.19 -0.32
C CYS A 80 6.94 -2.30 -0.84
N PRO A 81 6.14 -3.28 -0.40
CA PRO A 81 4.77 -3.42 -0.89
C PRO A 81 3.80 -2.38 -0.31
N VAL A 82 4.19 -1.65 0.73
CA VAL A 82 3.31 -0.71 1.45
C VAL A 82 2.77 0.43 0.57
N PRO A 83 3.58 1.16 -0.24
CA PRO A 83 3.05 2.20 -1.11
C PRO A 83 2.00 1.69 -2.11
N VAL A 84 2.19 0.48 -2.65
CA VAL A 84 1.21 -0.16 -3.54
C VAL A 84 -0.05 -0.55 -2.77
N ALA A 85 0.08 -1.04 -1.53
CA ALA A 85 -1.05 -1.40 -0.68
C ALA A 85 -1.93 -0.18 -0.36
N VAL A 86 -1.34 1.00 -0.16
CA VAL A 86 -2.07 2.27 -0.01
C VAL A 86 -2.97 2.55 -1.21
N LEU A 87 -2.42 2.47 -2.42
CA LEU A 87 -3.20 2.69 -3.64
C LEU A 87 -4.28 1.62 -3.83
N LYS A 88 -3.98 0.35 -3.54
CA LYS A 88 -4.96 -0.75 -3.59
C LYS A 88 -6.11 -0.55 -2.60
N ALA A 89 -5.82 -0.07 -1.39
CA ALA A 89 -6.83 0.25 -0.40
C ALA A 89 -7.72 1.40 -0.87
N ALA A 90 -7.11 2.45 -1.45
CA ALA A 90 -7.82 3.60 -2.01
C ALA A 90 -8.72 3.22 -3.20
N GLU A 91 -8.25 2.37 -4.13
CA GLU A 91 -9.06 1.86 -5.25
C GLU A 91 -10.35 1.18 -4.77
N VAL A 92 -10.27 0.35 -3.73
CA VAL A 92 -11.44 -0.33 -3.15
C VAL A 92 -12.33 0.67 -2.42
N ALA A 93 -11.75 1.55 -1.59
CA ALA A 93 -12.50 2.57 -0.85
C ALA A 93 -13.23 3.57 -1.77
N LEU A 94 -12.71 3.80 -2.97
CA LEU A 94 -13.32 4.65 -4.00
C LEU A 94 -14.25 3.88 -4.96
N GLU A 95 -14.56 2.62 -4.66
CA GLU A 95 -15.44 1.76 -5.48
C GLU A 95 -14.94 1.55 -6.92
N LEU A 96 -13.62 1.65 -7.15
CA LEU A 96 -12.98 1.41 -8.44
C LEU A 96 -12.55 -0.05 -8.62
N ALA A 97 -12.40 -0.79 -7.52
CA ALA A 97 -12.00 -2.19 -7.51
C ALA A 97 -12.74 -2.98 -6.43
N LEU A 98 -12.90 -4.29 -6.66
CA LEU A 98 -13.42 -5.21 -5.65
C LEU A 98 -12.29 -5.70 -4.72
N PRO A 99 -12.56 -5.89 -3.42
CA PRO A 99 -11.56 -6.39 -2.48
C PRO A 99 -11.16 -7.84 -2.82
N ARG A 100 -9.88 -8.05 -3.14
CA ARG A 100 -9.31 -9.39 -3.38
C ARG A 100 -7.86 -9.44 -2.91
N LYS A 101 -7.43 -10.59 -2.38
CA LYS A 101 -6.05 -10.82 -1.92
C LYS A 101 -5.05 -10.68 -3.08
N VAL A 102 -4.03 -9.85 -2.90
CA VAL A 102 -2.85 -9.74 -3.78
C VAL A 102 -1.65 -10.32 -3.02
N ARG A 103 -0.82 -11.14 -3.68
CA ARG A 103 0.28 -11.87 -3.03
C ARG A 103 1.51 -11.94 -3.93
N ILE A 104 2.68 -11.82 -3.31
CA ILE A 104 3.98 -12.17 -3.90
C ILE A 104 4.41 -13.48 -3.23
N SER A 105 4.80 -14.49 -4.00
CA SER A 105 5.14 -15.81 -3.45
C SER A 105 6.36 -16.37 -4.17
N PHE A 106 7.35 -16.81 -3.40
CA PHE A 106 8.54 -17.47 -3.91
C PHE A 106 8.28 -18.96 -4.08
N LYS A 107 8.76 -19.55 -5.18
CA LYS A 107 8.82 -21.00 -5.38
C LYS A 107 10.30 -21.39 -5.47
N GLN A 108 10.75 -22.32 -4.63
CA GLN A 108 12.06 -22.92 -4.83
C GLN A 108 11.96 -23.95 -5.95
N ALA A 109 12.89 -23.91 -6.90
CA ALA A 109 13.13 -25.03 -7.79
C ALA A 109 14.15 -25.95 -7.11
N GLU A 110 13.91 -27.26 -7.14
CA GLU A 110 14.90 -28.23 -6.67
C GLU A 110 16.21 -28.02 -7.43
N LYS A 111 17.33 -27.88 -6.71
CA LYS A 111 18.64 -27.92 -7.34
C LYS A 111 18.84 -29.35 -7.83
N LYS A 112 18.91 -29.56 -9.15
CA LYS A 112 19.47 -30.80 -9.68
C LYS A 112 20.95 -30.79 -9.34
N ASP A 113 21.36 -31.67 -8.43
CA ASP A 113 22.77 -31.91 -8.16
C ASP A 113 23.44 -32.45 -9.43
N THR A 114 24.08 -31.57 -10.19
CA THR A 114 25.10 -31.97 -11.16
C THR A 114 26.32 -32.45 -10.37
N LYS A 115 26.48 -33.77 -10.29
CA LYS A 115 27.74 -34.43 -9.97
C LYS A 115 28.83 -34.04 -10.97
#